data_AF-A0A930YS39-F1
#
_entry.id   AF-A0A930YS39-F1
#
_cell.length_a   1.000
_cell.length_b   1.000
_cell.length_c   1.000
_cell.angle_alpha   90.00
_cell.angle_beta   90.00
_cell.angle_gamma   90.00
#
_symmetry.space_group_name_H-M   'P 1'
#
loop_
_entity.id
_entity.type
_entity.pdbx_description
1 polymer ?
#
loop_
_entity_poly.entity_id
_entity_poly.type
_entity_poly.pdbx_seq_one_letter_code
_entity_poly.pdbx_strand_id
1 'polypeptide(L)'
;MLDIRRVLASAPQQHKAEKLNPLTTVWGEECDPSDVLSEYPRPRMRRDNVLLLNGMWDYAIVPLSGTSDAKVLREALMQARMPLRWDGKITVPFSPEASLSGVNRTLHPNELLWYRRLVELPKLSLQQRFILHFEAVDWMCVCFVNGQLVGTHTGGYLPFSFDITDLLGMSKKTEIAVCVYDPSDAGVQLRGKQTLSRGDIWYTAQSGIWQSVWCEVVPETHLESLTLKGDIHGILQVRARSTFGPRDAFGLGNEARTDSLTNSLALEVMILDAQKQEVLHATLPVGKTGETCTELNVSSPCLWSPEDPYLYAVTVMLRSGDAVVDVVQSYCAFRTVEVTSDAEGIPRVHLNGKPFFVRGVLDQGYWPDG
;
A
#
# COMPACT_ATOMS: atom_id res chain seq x y z
N MET A 1 -25.50 -44.12 -7.86
CA MET A 1 -26.29 -43.34 -8.84
C MET A 1 -26.73 -42.07 -8.12
N LEU A 2 -26.34 -40.88 -8.60
CA LEU A 2 -26.68 -39.61 -7.94
C LEU A 2 -28.21 -39.45 -7.92
N ASP A 3 -28.81 -39.24 -6.75
CA ASP A 3 -30.26 -38.99 -6.63
C ASP A 3 -30.57 -37.60 -7.17
N ILE A 4 -30.94 -37.55 -8.46
CA ILE A 4 -31.28 -36.31 -9.18
C ILE A 4 -32.36 -35.51 -8.46
N ARG A 5 -33.32 -36.15 -7.77
CA ARG A 5 -34.36 -35.42 -7.03
C ARG A 5 -33.77 -34.68 -5.83
N ARG A 6 -32.84 -35.31 -5.12
CA ARG A 6 -32.13 -34.68 -4.00
C ARG A 6 -31.24 -33.52 -4.47
N VAL A 7 -30.58 -33.66 -5.62
CA VAL A 7 -29.75 -32.60 -6.22
C VAL A 7 -30.60 -31.40 -6.65
N LEU A 8 -31.74 -31.64 -7.29
CA LEU A 8 -32.68 -30.59 -7.68
C LEU A 8 -33.33 -29.92 -6.47
N ALA A 9 -33.61 -30.67 -5.40
CA ALA A 9 -34.14 -30.12 -4.15
C ALA A 9 -33.10 -29.36 -3.31
N SER A 10 -31.80 -29.64 -3.51
CA SER A 10 -30.70 -28.90 -2.90
C SER A 10 -30.19 -27.74 -3.76
N ALA A 11 -30.88 -27.43 -4.88
CA ALA A 11 -30.54 -26.26 -5.67
C ALA A 11 -30.65 -25.01 -4.78
N PRO A 12 -29.61 -24.16 -4.71
CA PRO A 12 -29.67 -22.91 -3.96
C PRO A 12 -30.88 -22.11 -4.40
N GLN A 13 -31.69 -21.63 -3.44
CA GLN A 13 -32.75 -20.70 -3.78
C GLN A 13 -32.11 -19.45 -4.37
N GLN A 14 -32.54 -19.06 -5.57
CA GLN A 14 -32.10 -17.79 -6.13
C GLN A 14 -32.61 -16.66 -5.22
N HIS A 15 -31.67 -15.89 -4.67
CA HIS A 15 -31.99 -14.68 -3.95
C HIS A 15 -32.84 -13.77 -4.84
N LYS A 16 -34.03 -13.40 -4.36
CA LYS A 16 -34.84 -12.37 -5.01
C LYS A 16 -34.20 -11.02 -4.77
N ALA A 17 -34.45 -10.05 -5.65
CA ALA A 17 -34.01 -8.67 -5.44
C ALA A 17 -34.66 -8.14 -4.15
N GLU A 18 -33.89 -8.12 -3.07
CA GLU A 18 -34.30 -7.63 -1.76
C GLU A 18 -33.81 -6.19 -1.57
N LYS A 19 -34.63 -5.37 -0.92
CA LYS A 19 -34.18 -4.06 -0.46
C LYS A 19 -33.22 -4.29 0.71
N LEU A 20 -31.93 -4.00 0.51
CA LEU A 20 -30.96 -4.11 1.58
C LEU A 20 -31.21 -3.03 2.64
N ASN A 21 -31.12 -3.43 3.90
CA ASN A 21 -31.03 -2.48 5.00
C ASN A 21 -29.55 -2.13 5.20
N PRO A 22 -29.19 -0.84 5.30
CA PRO A 22 -27.86 -0.44 5.72
C PRO A 22 -27.56 -1.05 7.09
N LEU A 23 -26.37 -1.62 7.25
CA LEU A 23 -25.83 -2.03 8.53
C LEU A 23 -24.61 -1.16 8.79
N THR A 24 -24.61 -0.49 9.93
CA THR A 24 -23.50 0.35 10.37
C THR A 24 -22.89 -0.28 11.60
N THR A 25 -21.56 -0.32 11.65
CA THR A 25 -20.81 -0.76 12.82
C THR A 25 -20.63 0.40 13.79
N VAL A 26 -20.24 0.10 15.04
CA VAL A 26 -19.91 1.16 16.02
C VAL A 26 -18.78 2.06 15.52
N TRP A 27 -17.84 1.53 14.74
CA TRP A 27 -16.76 2.31 14.12
C TRP A 27 -17.28 3.20 12.98
N GLY A 28 -18.24 2.71 12.19
CA GLY A 28 -18.90 3.51 11.16
C GLY A 28 -19.76 4.64 11.75
N GLU A 29 -20.38 4.41 12.91
CA GLU A 29 -21.14 5.44 13.64
C GLU A 29 -20.24 6.55 14.19
N GLU A 30 -19.02 6.20 14.62
CA GLU A 30 -18.02 7.13 15.17
C GLU A 30 -17.11 7.75 14.09
N CYS A 31 -17.21 7.32 12.83
CA CYS A 31 -16.34 7.77 11.75
C CYS A 31 -16.51 9.27 11.49
N ASP A 32 -15.41 10.03 11.60
CA ASP A 32 -15.34 11.42 11.17
C ASP A 32 -14.77 11.48 9.74
N PRO A 33 -15.57 11.83 8.72
CA PRO A 33 -15.12 11.92 7.33
C PRO A 33 -13.99 12.95 7.08
N SER A 34 -13.69 13.81 8.06
CA SER A 34 -12.59 14.78 7.99
C SER A 34 -11.27 14.25 8.56
N ASP A 35 -11.29 13.16 9.34
CA ASP A 35 -10.13 12.55 10.00
C ASP A 35 -10.20 11.02 9.98
N VAL A 36 -10.23 10.45 8.78
CA VAL A 36 -10.35 9.00 8.56
C VAL A 36 -8.97 8.33 8.53
N LEU A 37 -8.79 7.29 9.33
CA LEU A 37 -7.59 6.44 9.38
C LEU A 37 -6.30 7.26 9.50
N SER A 38 -6.16 7.95 10.64
CA SER A 38 -5.06 8.89 10.90
C SER A 38 -3.74 8.24 11.29
N GLU A 39 -3.69 6.91 11.39
CA GLU A 39 -2.47 6.15 11.63
C GLU A 39 -1.46 6.22 10.47
N TYR A 40 -0.17 6.11 10.79
CA TYR A 40 0.91 6.08 9.79
C TYR A 40 0.81 4.80 8.93
N PRO A 41 0.61 4.88 7.61
CA PRO A 41 0.25 3.71 6.79
C PRO A 41 1.36 2.64 6.66
N ARG A 42 2.63 2.99 6.90
CA ARG A 42 3.79 2.13 6.62
C ARG A 42 4.61 1.77 7.88
N PRO A 43 4.07 1.05 8.88
CA PRO A 43 4.71 0.89 10.20
C PRO A 43 6.10 0.23 10.20
N ARG A 44 6.48 -0.46 9.12
CA ARG A 44 7.82 -1.07 8.94
C ARG A 44 8.88 -0.08 8.45
N MET A 45 8.50 1.14 8.11
CA MET A 45 9.38 2.17 7.58
C MET A 45 8.81 3.55 7.89
N ARG A 46 8.88 3.90 9.18
CA ARG A 46 8.28 5.12 9.73
C ARG A 46 9.24 6.30 9.69
N ARG A 47 8.72 7.44 9.22
CA ARG A 47 9.26 8.79 9.40
C ARG A 47 8.20 9.69 10.02
N ASP A 48 8.60 10.85 10.51
CA ASP A 48 7.65 11.78 11.14
C ASP A 48 7.08 12.82 10.14
N ASN A 49 7.66 12.94 8.94
CA ASN A 49 7.28 13.97 7.96
C ASN A 49 6.19 13.47 7.00
N VAL A 50 4.97 13.28 7.52
CA VAL A 50 3.83 12.76 6.76
C VAL A 50 2.68 13.74 6.70
N LEU A 51 2.01 13.76 5.56
CA LEU A 51 0.72 14.42 5.39
C LEU A 51 -0.29 13.41 4.86
N LEU A 52 -1.25 13.03 5.69
CA LEU A 52 -2.37 12.20 5.23
C LEU A 52 -3.29 13.00 4.30
N LEU A 53 -3.70 12.33 3.22
CA LEU A 53 -4.63 12.85 2.23
C LEU A 53 -5.96 12.09 2.24
N ASN A 54 -6.27 11.39 3.33
CA ASN A 54 -7.59 10.83 3.60
C ASN A 54 -8.61 11.95 3.89
N GLY A 55 -9.90 11.61 3.78
CA GLY A 55 -11.03 12.52 3.95
C GLY A 55 -11.65 12.95 2.62
N MET A 56 -12.20 14.16 2.56
CA MET A 56 -13.05 14.59 1.43
C MET A 56 -12.27 14.93 0.15
N TRP A 57 -12.64 14.28 -0.95
CA TRP A 57 -12.22 14.58 -2.32
C TRP A 57 -13.43 14.97 -3.16
N ASP A 58 -13.24 15.78 -4.20
CA ASP A 58 -14.24 15.89 -5.27
C ASP A 58 -14.23 14.59 -6.09
N TYR A 59 -15.40 14.13 -6.53
CA TYR A 59 -15.48 13.01 -7.46
C TYR A 59 -16.43 13.27 -8.63
N ALA A 60 -16.20 12.56 -9.73
CA ALA A 60 -17.10 12.52 -10.88
C ALA A 60 -17.05 11.14 -11.53
N ILE A 61 -18.20 10.62 -11.93
CA ILE A 61 -18.27 9.39 -12.73
C ILE A 61 -18.72 9.73 -14.13
N VAL A 62 -17.87 9.44 -15.10
CA VAL A 62 -18.07 9.82 -16.50
C VAL A 62 -18.05 8.60 -17.41
N PRO A 63 -18.75 8.62 -18.55
CA PRO A 63 -18.68 7.51 -19.51
C PRO A 63 -17.26 7.28 -20.03
N LEU A 64 -16.83 6.03 -20.04
CA LEU A 64 -15.63 5.61 -20.74
C LEU A 64 -15.87 5.72 -22.26
N SER A 65 -15.00 6.47 -22.94
CA SER A 65 -15.00 6.57 -24.40
C SER A 65 -13.86 5.72 -24.95
N GLY A 66 -14.15 4.74 -25.80
CA GLY A 66 -13.15 3.90 -26.46
C GLY A 66 -13.28 2.41 -26.18
N THR A 67 -12.15 1.71 -26.13
CA THR A 67 -12.07 0.24 -26.03
C THR A 67 -11.84 -0.23 -24.59
N SER A 68 -12.24 -1.47 -24.30
CA SER A 68 -11.96 -2.19 -23.06
C SER A 68 -10.65 -2.98 -23.08
N ASP A 69 -9.88 -2.93 -24.18
CA ASP A 69 -8.52 -3.49 -24.20
C ASP A 69 -7.62 -2.73 -23.21
N ALA A 70 -7.08 -3.43 -22.22
CA ALA A 70 -6.37 -2.81 -21.09
C ALA A 70 -5.13 -2.01 -21.51
N LYS A 71 -4.38 -2.43 -22.55
CA LYS A 71 -3.18 -1.70 -22.98
C LYS A 71 -3.55 -0.41 -23.69
N VAL A 72 -4.48 -0.51 -24.65
CA VAL A 72 -4.97 0.66 -25.39
C VAL A 72 -5.68 1.64 -24.44
N LEU A 73 -6.42 1.10 -23.47
CA LEU A 73 -7.11 1.90 -22.47
C LEU A 73 -6.11 2.68 -21.60
N ARG A 74 -5.03 2.04 -21.13
CA ARG A 74 -4.01 2.74 -20.33
C ARG A 74 -3.44 3.97 -21.05
N GLU A 75 -3.08 3.81 -22.33
CA GLU A 75 -2.58 4.92 -23.15
C GLU A 75 -3.64 6.01 -23.35
N ALA A 76 -4.91 5.63 -23.56
CA ALA A 76 -6.02 6.56 -23.65
C ALA A 76 -6.24 7.34 -22.34
N LEU A 77 -6.13 6.67 -21.18
CA LEU A 77 -6.30 7.30 -19.87
C LEU A 77 -5.19 8.31 -19.55
N MET A 78 -3.96 8.09 -20.03
CA MET A 78 -2.86 9.06 -19.90
C MET A 78 -3.17 10.40 -20.62
N GLN A 79 -4.08 10.38 -21.59
CA GLN A 79 -4.56 11.56 -22.33
C GLN A 79 -5.95 12.02 -21.89
N ALA A 80 -6.52 11.36 -20.86
CA ALA A 80 -7.86 11.68 -20.40
C ALA A 80 -7.89 13.09 -19.80
N ARG A 81 -8.93 13.83 -20.15
CA ARG A 81 -9.13 15.20 -19.65
C ARG A 81 -9.98 15.15 -18.40
N MET A 82 -9.53 15.86 -17.37
CA MET A 82 -10.29 16.05 -16.15
C MET A 82 -11.68 16.63 -16.48
N PRO A 83 -12.75 16.14 -15.83
CA PRO A 83 -14.09 16.64 -16.08
C PRO A 83 -14.23 18.11 -15.64
N LEU A 84 -15.03 18.88 -16.37
CA LEU A 84 -15.34 20.28 -16.04
C LEU A 84 -16.34 20.40 -14.88
N ARG A 85 -17.10 19.34 -14.62
CA ARG A 85 -18.12 19.26 -13.57
C ARG A 85 -17.82 18.07 -12.67
N TRP A 86 -17.95 18.31 -11.36
CA TRP A 86 -17.85 17.29 -10.32
C TRP A 86 -19.24 16.94 -9.82
N ASP A 87 -19.48 15.66 -9.54
CA ASP A 87 -20.78 15.14 -9.12
C ASP A 87 -21.02 15.39 -7.62
N GLY A 88 -19.95 15.41 -6.82
CA GLY A 88 -20.05 15.68 -5.40
C GLY A 88 -18.72 15.46 -4.66
N LYS A 89 -18.84 15.08 -3.39
CA LYS A 89 -17.72 14.72 -2.52
C LYS A 89 -17.72 13.22 -2.23
N ILE A 90 -16.53 12.64 -2.12
CA ILE A 90 -16.29 11.26 -1.69
C ILE A 90 -15.30 11.26 -0.53
N THR A 91 -15.56 10.46 0.49
CA THR A 91 -14.63 10.24 1.61
C THR A 91 -13.62 9.16 1.21
N VAL A 92 -12.38 9.56 0.95
CA VAL A 92 -11.25 8.64 0.73
C VAL A 92 -10.74 8.17 2.10
N PRO A 93 -10.46 6.87 2.29
CA PRO A 93 -10.29 5.86 1.26
C PRO A 93 -11.44 4.85 1.19
N PHE A 94 -12.70 5.29 1.25
CA PHE A 94 -13.81 4.38 1.04
C PHE A 94 -14.18 4.30 -0.44
N SER A 95 -14.36 3.09 -0.96
CA SER A 95 -14.88 2.84 -2.31
C SER A 95 -16.23 3.53 -2.52
N PRO A 96 -16.57 4.00 -3.75
CA PRO A 96 -17.83 4.69 -4.00
C PRO A 96 -19.06 3.82 -3.73
N GLU A 97 -18.90 2.49 -3.71
CA GLU A 97 -19.93 1.51 -3.34
C GLU A 97 -20.26 1.49 -1.85
N ALA A 98 -19.33 1.89 -0.99
CA ALA A 98 -19.47 1.87 0.46
C ALA A 98 -20.30 3.06 0.95
N SER A 99 -21.05 2.87 2.04
CA SER A 99 -21.86 3.95 2.62
C SER A 99 -21.02 5.06 3.24
N LEU A 100 -19.90 4.72 3.88
CA LEU A 100 -18.96 5.67 4.48
C LEU A 100 -18.28 6.60 3.45
N SER A 101 -18.26 6.22 2.18
CA SER A 101 -17.78 7.10 1.09
C SER A 101 -18.68 8.31 0.87
N GLY A 102 -19.95 8.24 1.29
CA GLY A 102 -20.98 9.23 0.98
C GLY A 102 -21.56 9.12 -0.43
N VAL A 103 -21.02 8.26 -1.30
CA VAL A 103 -21.43 8.16 -2.71
C VAL A 103 -22.50 7.09 -2.94
N ASN A 104 -22.38 5.91 -2.33
CA ASN A 104 -23.33 4.80 -2.42
C ASN A 104 -23.70 4.42 -3.86
N ARG A 105 -22.72 4.37 -4.77
CA ARG A 105 -22.92 4.09 -6.19
C ARG A 105 -21.86 3.12 -6.70
N THR A 106 -22.33 2.09 -7.40
CA THR A 106 -21.47 1.16 -8.15
C THR A 106 -20.88 1.82 -9.37
N LEU A 107 -19.56 1.69 -9.53
CA LEU A 107 -18.87 2.02 -10.77
C LEU A 107 -19.07 0.89 -11.79
N HIS A 108 -19.46 1.24 -13.01
CA HIS A 108 -19.66 0.24 -14.07
C HIS A 108 -18.47 0.14 -15.04
N PRO A 109 -18.29 -1.00 -15.74
CA PRO A 109 -17.14 -1.22 -16.65
C PRO A 109 -17.07 -0.27 -17.85
N ASN A 110 -18.11 0.50 -18.12
CA ASN A 110 -18.16 1.51 -19.17
C ASN A 110 -18.05 2.94 -18.60
N GLU A 111 -17.50 3.09 -17.41
CA GLU A 111 -17.35 4.35 -16.69
C GLU A 111 -15.91 4.56 -16.22
N LEU A 112 -15.59 5.83 -15.94
CA LEU A 112 -14.37 6.26 -15.28
C LEU A 112 -14.74 7.03 -14.03
N LEU A 113 -14.00 6.78 -12.95
CA LEU A 113 -14.13 7.49 -11.70
C LEU A 113 -12.96 8.45 -11.54
N TRP A 114 -13.28 9.75 -11.52
CA TRP A 114 -12.31 10.80 -11.24
C TRP A 114 -12.38 11.21 -9.78
N TYR A 115 -11.21 11.42 -9.20
CA TYR A 115 -11.00 12.06 -7.91
C TYR A 115 -10.21 13.35 -8.11
N ARG A 116 -10.50 14.39 -7.30
CA ARG A 116 -9.67 15.59 -7.19
C ARG A 116 -9.59 16.09 -5.76
N ARG A 117 -8.40 16.50 -5.35
CA ARG A 117 -8.18 17.25 -4.10
C ARG A 117 -7.19 18.38 -4.32
N LEU A 118 -7.52 19.54 -3.75
CA LEU A 118 -6.59 20.65 -3.60
C LEU A 118 -5.96 20.55 -2.21
N VAL A 119 -4.63 20.51 -2.15
CA VAL A 119 -3.87 20.36 -0.91
C VAL A 119 -2.89 21.50 -0.73
N GLU A 120 -2.67 21.91 0.51
CA GLU A 120 -1.60 22.84 0.88
C GLU A 120 -0.43 22.01 1.39
N LEU A 121 0.63 21.93 0.60
CA LEU A 121 1.84 21.20 0.95
C LEU A 121 2.85 22.13 1.61
N PRO A 122 3.61 21.66 2.63
CA PRO A 122 4.69 22.45 3.19
C PRO A 122 5.76 22.77 2.13
N LYS A 123 6.41 23.92 2.28
CA LYS A 123 7.50 24.32 1.39
C LYS A 123 8.70 23.40 1.58
N LEU A 124 9.18 22.80 0.49
CA LEU A 124 10.41 22.00 0.51
C LEU A 124 11.67 22.87 0.48
N SER A 125 12.71 22.36 1.12
CA SER A 125 14.09 22.78 0.80
C SER A 125 14.57 22.11 -0.49
N LEU A 126 15.68 22.60 -1.06
CA LEU A 126 16.27 22.06 -2.29
C LEU A 126 16.75 20.60 -2.17
N GLN A 127 16.88 20.09 -0.95
CA GLN A 127 17.38 18.75 -0.64
C GLN A 127 16.26 17.82 -0.16
N GLN A 128 15.00 18.19 -0.41
CA GLN A 128 13.84 17.38 -0.05
C GLN A 128 13.02 17.04 -1.29
N ARG A 129 12.27 15.95 -1.18
CA ARG A 129 11.38 15.43 -2.20
C ARG A 129 10.03 15.10 -1.57
N PHE A 130 8.97 15.22 -2.37
CA PHE A 130 7.62 14.81 -2.02
C PHE A 130 7.26 13.52 -2.74
N ILE A 131 7.00 12.47 -1.97
CA ILE A 131 6.53 11.20 -2.48
C ILE A 131 5.04 11.09 -2.17
N LEU A 132 4.22 10.97 -3.21
CA LEU A 132 2.78 10.71 -3.11
C LEU A 132 2.56 9.19 -3.10
N HIS A 133 1.97 8.69 -2.04
CA HIS A 133 1.69 7.28 -1.80
C HIS A 133 0.20 6.98 -1.91
N PHE A 134 -0.09 5.85 -2.54
CA PHE A 134 -1.40 5.20 -2.54
C PHE A 134 -1.22 3.79 -1.99
N GLU A 135 -1.91 3.46 -0.90
CA GLU A 135 -1.83 2.11 -0.35
C GLU A 135 -2.57 1.08 -1.23
N ALA A 136 -3.63 1.50 -1.93
CA ALA A 136 -4.33 0.71 -2.95
C ALA A 136 -5.33 1.56 -3.75
N VAL A 137 -5.45 1.26 -5.05
CA VAL A 137 -6.49 1.82 -5.94
C VAL A 137 -7.00 0.72 -6.86
N ASP A 138 -8.28 0.36 -6.78
CA ASP A 138 -8.86 -0.70 -7.62
C ASP A 138 -9.49 -0.12 -8.91
N TRP A 139 -9.07 -0.46 -10.13
CA TRP A 139 -7.97 -1.37 -10.45
C TRP A 139 -6.83 -0.74 -11.25
N MET A 140 -7.16 0.13 -12.21
CA MET A 140 -6.17 0.84 -13.02
C MET A 140 -6.37 2.33 -12.83
N CYS A 141 -5.28 3.05 -12.54
CA CYS A 141 -5.36 4.49 -12.35
C CYS A 141 -4.26 5.26 -13.09
N VAL A 142 -4.57 6.53 -13.32
CA VAL A 142 -3.66 7.55 -13.84
C VAL A 142 -3.70 8.74 -12.89
N CYS A 143 -2.53 9.18 -12.44
CA CYS A 143 -2.40 10.29 -11.50
C CYS A 143 -1.87 11.54 -12.21
N PHE A 144 -2.46 12.68 -11.89
CA PHE A 144 -2.08 14.00 -12.36
C PHE A 144 -1.82 14.93 -11.18
N VAL A 145 -0.79 15.75 -11.30
CA VAL A 145 -0.47 16.82 -10.34
C VAL A 145 -0.40 18.13 -11.09
N ASN A 146 -1.17 19.14 -10.65
CA ASN A 146 -1.30 20.43 -11.31
C ASN A 146 -1.61 20.30 -12.83
N GLY A 147 -2.46 19.33 -13.18
CA GLY A 147 -2.82 19.01 -14.56
C GLY A 147 -1.75 18.28 -15.39
N GLN A 148 -0.57 18.01 -14.82
CA GLN A 148 0.51 17.27 -15.48
C GLN A 148 0.45 15.79 -15.11
N LEU A 149 0.65 14.91 -16.09
CA LEU A 149 0.70 13.48 -15.88
C LEU A 149 1.89 13.10 -15.01
N VAL A 150 1.64 12.40 -13.90
CA VAL A 150 2.67 11.86 -13.01
C VAL A 150 3.03 10.43 -13.38
N GLY A 151 2.02 9.60 -13.62
CA GLY A 151 2.22 8.18 -13.84
C GLY A 151 0.92 7.38 -13.79
N THR A 152 1.07 6.07 -13.89
CA THR A 152 -0.05 5.13 -13.95
C THR A 152 0.23 3.91 -13.07
N HIS A 153 -0.81 3.32 -12.49
CA HIS A 153 -0.72 2.04 -11.78
C HIS A 153 -1.78 1.05 -12.29
N THR A 154 -1.47 -0.24 -12.21
CA THR A 154 -2.39 -1.33 -12.55
C THR A 154 -2.22 -2.42 -11.50
N GLY A 155 -3.28 -2.69 -10.74
CA GLY A 155 -3.23 -3.52 -9.55
C GLY A 155 -4.10 -2.93 -8.45
N GLY A 156 -5.00 -3.73 -7.89
CA GLY A 156 -5.98 -3.25 -6.90
C GLY A 156 -5.55 -3.37 -5.45
N TYR A 157 -4.46 -4.08 -5.15
CA TYR A 157 -4.17 -4.57 -3.79
C TYR A 157 -2.76 -4.31 -3.29
N LEU A 158 -1.93 -3.63 -4.09
CA LEU A 158 -0.54 -3.36 -3.73
C LEU A 158 -0.29 -1.85 -3.69
N PRO A 159 0.50 -1.37 -2.72
CA PRO A 159 0.84 0.03 -2.62
C PRO A 159 1.75 0.45 -3.78
N PHE A 160 1.64 1.72 -4.17
CA PHE A 160 2.52 2.36 -5.14
C PHE A 160 2.72 3.83 -4.78
N SER A 161 3.73 4.45 -5.38
CA SER A 161 4.05 5.84 -5.11
C SER A 161 4.61 6.55 -6.32
N PHE A 162 4.51 7.87 -6.32
CA PHE A 162 5.09 8.74 -7.30
C PHE A 162 5.89 9.85 -6.64
N ASP A 163 7.03 10.18 -7.23
CA ASP A 163 7.73 11.39 -6.88
C ASP A 163 7.10 12.57 -7.63
N ILE A 164 6.49 13.50 -6.88
CA ILE A 164 5.75 14.63 -7.45
C ILE A 164 6.49 15.95 -7.30
N THR A 165 7.72 15.91 -6.77
CA THR A 165 8.52 17.09 -6.36
C THR A 165 8.60 18.13 -7.46
N ASP A 166 8.94 17.69 -8.68
CA ASP A 166 9.20 18.56 -9.82
C ASP A 166 7.90 19.12 -10.47
N LEU A 167 6.73 18.61 -10.04
CA LEU A 167 5.41 19.00 -10.56
C LEU A 167 4.68 20.00 -9.66
N LEU A 168 5.20 20.30 -8.47
CA LEU A 168 4.52 21.14 -7.48
C LEU A 168 4.43 22.62 -7.90
N GLY A 169 5.40 23.08 -8.70
CA GLY A 169 5.48 24.47 -9.15
C GLY A 169 5.62 25.47 -7.99
N MET A 170 5.21 26.73 -8.22
CA MET A 170 5.27 27.82 -7.23
C MET A 170 3.93 28.12 -6.54
N SER A 171 2.87 27.38 -6.88
CA SER A 171 1.54 27.59 -6.32
C SER A 171 1.52 27.22 -4.83
N LYS A 172 0.71 27.94 -4.04
CA LYS A 172 0.45 27.58 -2.63
C LYS A 172 -0.41 26.32 -2.49
N LYS A 173 -1.24 26.04 -3.49
CA LYS A 173 -2.11 24.86 -3.54
C LYS A 173 -1.68 23.95 -4.67
N THR A 174 -1.59 22.67 -4.38
CA THR A 174 -1.32 21.61 -5.35
C THR A 174 -2.63 20.89 -5.65
N GLU A 175 -2.95 20.74 -6.93
CA GLU A 175 -4.09 19.92 -7.37
C GLU A 175 -3.59 18.50 -7.62
N ILE A 176 -4.18 17.53 -6.93
CA ILE A 176 -3.98 16.09 -7.17
C ILE A 176 -5.28 15.57 -7.79
N ALA A 177 -5.18 14.95 -8.97
CA ALA A 177 -6.31 14.32 -9.64
C ALA A 177 -5.96 12.88 -10.01
N VAL A 178 -6.92 11.97 -9.85
CA VAL A 178 -6.74 10.55 -10.14
C VAL A 178 -7.91 10.08 -10.99
N CYS A 179 -7.64 9.52 -12.16
CA CYS A 179 -8.61 8.86 -13.00
C CYS A 179 -8.50 7.35 -12.78
N VAL A 180 -9.61 6.70 -12.46
CA VAL A 180 -9.67 5.26 -12.16
C VAL A 180 -10.62 4.56 -13.12
N TYR A 181 -10.19 3.40 -13.59
CA TYR A 181 -10.97 2.44 -14.34
C TYR A 181 -11.00 1.11 -13.60
N ASP A 182 -12.20 0.54 -13.48
CA ASP A 182 -12.39 -0.80 -12.94
C ASP A 182 -13.40 -1.59 -13.80
N PRO A 183 -12.98 -2.69 -14.45
CA PRO A 183 -13.90 -3.53 -15.21
C PRO A 183 -14.76 -4.47 -14.34
N SER A 184 -14.61 -4.45 -13.02
CA SER A 184 -15.30 -5.32 -12.05
C SER A 184 -15.21 -6.80 -12.48
N ASP A 185 -16.34 -7.46 -12.71
CA ASP A 185 -16.39 -8.86 -13.16
C ASP A 185 -16.42 -9.04 -14.68
N ALA A 186 -16.31 -7.96 -15.45
CA ALA A 186 -16.22 -7.98 -16.92
C ALA A 186 -14.78 -8.04 -17.45
N GLY A 187 -13.77 -7.95 -16.57
CA GLY A 187 -12.35 -7.96 -16.93
C GLY A 187 -11.63 -9.27 -16.59
N VAL A 188 -10.31 -9.26 -16.73
CA VAL A 188 -9.40 -10.39 -16.43
C VAL A 188 -8.57 -10.17 -15.16
N GLN A 189 -8.79 -9.06 -14.45
CA GLN A 189 -8.08 -8.72 -13.23
C GLN A 189 -8.49 -9.63 -12.07
N LEU A 190 -7.63 -9.68 -11.05
CA LEU A 190 -7.96 -10.33 -9.80
C LEU A 190 -9.04 -9.51 -9.08
N ARG A 191 -10.22 -10.11 -8.85
CA ARG A 191 -11.38 -9.45 -8.21
C ARG A 191 -11.91 -10.17 -6.96
N GLY A 192 -11.22 -11.22 -6.53
CA GLY A 192 -11.72 -12.09 -5.45
C GLY A 192 -13.17 -12.55 -5.68
N LYS A 193 -14.01 -12.39 -4.66
CA LYS A 193 -15.45 -12.72 -4.69
C LYS A 193 -16.34 -11.49 -4.95
N GLN A 194 -15.89 -10.50 -5.72
CA GLN A 194 -16.63 -9.27 -5.98
C GLN A 194 -17.32 -9.31 -7.36
N THR A 195 -18.63 -9.05 -7.43
CA THR A 195 -19.41 -9.00 -8.69
C THR A 195 -20.32 -7.78 -8.76
N LEU A 196 -20.69 -7.37 -9.97
CA LEU A 196 -21.73 -6.34 -10.17
C LEU A 196 -23.11 -6.87 -9.76
N SER A 197 -23.35 -8.16 -9.99
CA SER A 197 -24.54 -8.87 -9.51
C SER A 197 -24.17 -9.77 -8.32
N ARG A 198 -24.17 -9.19 -7.11
CA ARG A 198 -23.88 -9.89 -5.85
C ARG A 198 -24.96 -10.93 -5.48
N GLY A 199 -24.63 -11.87 -4.61
CA GLY A 199 -25.52 -12.94 -4.15
C GLY A 199 -24.78 -14.25 -3.86
N ASP A 200 -25.38 -15.14 -3.08
CA ASP A 200 -24.76 -16.39 -2.60
C ASP A 200 -23.42 -16.13 -1.89
N ILE A 201 -22.31 -16.47 -2.55
CA ILE A 201 -20.95 -16.29 -2.06
C ILE A 201 -20.28 -15.01 -2.58
N TRP A 202 -20.95 -14.26 -3.46
CA TRP A 202 -20.41 -13.08 -4.13
C TRP A 202 -20.84 -11.78 -3.44
N TYR A 203 -19.87 -10.91 -3.20
CA TYR A 203 -20.02 -9.61 -2.57
C TYR A 203 -20.18 -8.49 -3.59
N THR A 204 -20.56 -7.32 -3.09
CA THR A 204 -20.59 -6.08 -3.88
C THR A 204 -19.21 -5.82 -4.49
N ALA A 205 -19.18 -5.42 -5.77
CA ALA A 205 -18.00 -4.86 -6.40
C ALA A 205 -17.40 -3.73 -5.54
N GLN A 206 -16.08 -3.57 -5.53
CA GLN A 206 -15.38 -2.43 -4.96
C GLN A 206 -14.52 -1.84 -6.06
N SER A 207 -14.36 -0.52 -6.03
CA SER A 207 -13.55 0.21 -7.00
C SER A 207 -12.90 1.44 -6.35
N GLY A 208 -12.03 2.12 -7.08
CA GLY A 208 -11.50 3.40 -6.66
C GLY A 208 -10.42 3.32 -5.58
N ILE A 209 -10.23 4.41 -4.86
CA ILE A 209 -9.22 4.51 -3.80
C ILE A 209 -9.81 3.88 -2.54
N TRP A 210 -9.39 2.65 -2.20
CA TRP A 210 -9.95 1.89 -1.08
C TRP A 210 -8.96 1.67 0.09
N GLN A 211 -7.76 2.25 0.00
CA GLN A 211 -6.80 2.38 1.11
C GLN A 211 -6.16 3.78 1.12
N SER A 212 -5.48 4.13 2.21
CA SER A 212 -5.00 5.49 2.49
C SER A 212 -4.17 6.12 1.35
N VAL A 213 -4.34 7.43 1.19
CA VAL A 213 -3.50 8.28 0.33
C VAL A 213 -2.73 9.24 1.20
N TRP A 214 -1.45 9.44 0.95
CA TRP A 214 -0.60 10.27 1.79
C TRP A 214 0.63 10.79 1.07
N CYS A 215 1.20 11.88 1.57
CA CYS A 215 2.48 12.39 1.12
C CYS A 215 3.55 12.16 2.20
N GLU A 216 4.74 11.77 1.77
CA GLU A 216 5.95 11.71 2.59
C GLU A 216 6.94 12.77 2.12
N VAL A 217 7.47 13.58 3.04
CA VAL A 217 8.63 14.43 2.74
C VAL A 217 9.90 13.66 3.11
N VAL A 218 10.70 13.36 2.09
CA VAL A 218 11.95 12.63 2.23
C VAL A 218 13.13 13.49 1.82
N PRO A 219 14.34 13.26 2.34
CA PRO A 219 15.56 13.86 1.81
C PRO A 219 15.81 13.44 0.34
N GLU A 220 16.59 14.20 -0.42
CA GLU A 220 16.98 13.84 -1.79
C GLU A 220 17.68 12.47 -1.84
N THR A 221 18.55 12.21 -0.86
CA THR A 221 19.15 10.90 -0.61
C THR A 221 18.45 10.21 0.54
N HIS A 222 17.68 9.17 0.27
CA HIS A 222 16.83 8.51 1.27
C HIS A 222 16.71 7.00 1.03
N LEU A 223 16.19 6.30 2.05
CA LEU A 223 15.80 4.90 1.92
C LEU A 223 14.44 4.80 1.23
N GLU A 224 14.37 4.05 0.12
CA GLU A 224 13.12 3.74 -0.59
C GLU A 224 12.43 2.51 0.02
N SER A 225 13.22 1.52 0.45
CA SER A 225 12.70 0.28 1.04
C SER A 225 13.63 -0.31 2.09
N LEU A 226 13.02 -0.99 3.05
CA LEU A 226 13.69 -1.72 4.12
C LEU A 226 12.94 -3.04 4.38
N THR A 227 13.66 -4.15 4.40
CA THR A 227 13.18 -5.46 4.81
C THR A 227 14.13 -6.04 5.84
N LEU A 228 13.55 -6.41 6.98
CA LEU A 228 14.22 -7.04 8.11
C LEU A 228 13.54 -8.39 8.34
N LYS A 229 14.31 -9.48 8.33
CA LYS A 229 13.81 -10.84 8.55
C LYS A 229 14.76 -11.60 9.48
N GLY A 230 14.34 -11.78 10.73
CA GLY A 230 15.08 -12.55 11.74
C GLY A 230 14.63 -14.01 11.77
N ASP A 231 15.57 -14.94 11.88
CA ASP A 231 15.30 -16.37 12.07
C ASP A 231 15.52 -16.83 13.52
N ILE A 232 15.29 -18.11 13.82
CA ILE A 232 15.49 -18.65 15.18
C ILE A 232 16.94 -18.76 15.65
N HIS A 233 17.91 -18.65 14.74
CA HIS A 233 19.33 -18.77 15.06
C HIS A 233 19.96 -17.40 15.39
N GLY A 234 19.18 -16.33 15.33
CA GLY A 234 19.67 -14.97 15.53
C GLY A 234 20.17 -14.31 14.26
N ILE A 235 20.02 -14.93 13.10
CA ILE A 235 20.38 -14.33 11.82
C ILE A 235 19.28 -13.35 11.41
N LEU A 236 19.67 -12.08 11.25
CA LEU A 236 18.85 -11.02 10.71
C LEU A 236 19.28 -10.70 9.29
N GLN A 237 18.45 -11.07 8.32
CA GLN A 237 18.59 -10.63 6.95
C GLN A 237 18.13 -9.17 6.82
N VAL A 238 19.04 -8.31 6.41
CA VAL A 238 18.81 -6.89 6.13
C VAL A 238 18.88 -6.68 4.63
N ARG A 239 17.76 -6.24 4.03
CA ARG A 239 17.72 -5.77 2.65
C ARG A 239 17.19 -4.35 2.62
N ALA A 240 17.97 -3.43 2.06
CA ALA A 240 17.58 -2.04 1.89
C ALA A 240 17.85 -1.56 0.47
N ARG A 241 17.02 -0.64 -0.01
CA ARG A 241 17.26 0.14 -1.23
C ARG A 241 17.30 1.60 -0.84
N SER A 242 18.43 2.24 -1.13
CA SER A 242 18.63 3.68 -1.02
C SER A 242 18.60 4.30 -2.40
N THR A 243 18.20 5.56 -2.47
CA THR A 243 18.25 6.36 -3.69
C THR A 243 19.09 7.61 -3.43
N PHE A 244 19.84 8.02 -4.44
CA PHE A 244 20.73 9.17 -4.37
C PHE A 244 20.91 9.78 -5.75
N GLY A 245 20.96 11.11 -5.77
CA GLY A 245 21.10 11.91 -6.99
C GLY A 245 19.76 12.23 -7.67
N PRO A 246 19.74 13.24 -8.55
CA PRO A 246 18.54 13.63 -9.27
C PRO A 246 18.11 12.51 -10.21
N ARG A 247 16.91 11.97 -10.00
CA ARG A 247 16.20 11.18 -11.00
C ARG A 247 15.37 12.12 -11.87
N ASP A 248 15.32 11.87 -13.16
CA ASP A 248 14.31 12.52 -14.00
C ASP A 248 12.91 11.99 -13.66
N ALA A 249 11.87 12.63 -14.19
CA ALA A 249 10.46 12.25 -13.97
C ALA A 249 10.12 10.81 -14.42
N PHE A 250 11.05 10.11 -15.09
CA PHE A 250 10.91 8.74 -15.57
C PHE A 250 11.74 7.73 -14.78
N GLY A 251 12.37 8.16 -13.69
CA GLY A 251 13.10 7.28 -12.77
C GLY A 251 14.47 6.82 -13.29
N LEU A 252 14.97 7.41 -14.39
CA LEU A 252 16.30 7.12 -14.91
C LEU A 252 17.32 8.04 -14.21
N GLY A 253 18.20 7.42 -13.42
CA GLY A 253 19.28 8.11 -12.72
C GLY A 253 20.44 8.44 -13.67
N ASN A 254 21.05 9.61 -13.48
CA ASN A 254 22.20 10.04 -14.27
C ASN A 254 23.49 9.36 -13.75
N GLU A 255 23.96 8.32 -14.44
CA GLU A 255 25.06 7.41 -14.02
C GLU A 255 26.37 8.13 -13.62
N ALA A 256 26.64 9.33 -14.14
CA ALA A 256 27.91 10.04 -13.94
C ALA A 256 28.04 10.78 -12.59
N ARG A 257 26.93 11.11 -11.89
CA ARG A 257 26.96 11.69 -10.52
C ARG A 257 27.02 10.62 -9.43
N THR A 258 26.75 9.37 -9.80
CA THR A 258 26.59 8.22 -8.92
C THR A 258 27.93 7.73 -8.34
N ASP A 259 29.04 7.89 -9.07
CA ASP A 259 30.34 7.32 -8.66
C ASP A 259 31.07 8.08 -7.53
N SER A 260 30.82 9.38 -7.31
CA SER A 260 31.47 10.12 -6.20
C SER A 260 30.67 10.10 -4.90
N LEU A 261 29.32 10.05 -4.98
CA LEU A 261 28.42 9.97 -3.82
C LEU A 261 28.41 8.57 -3.20
N THR A 262 28.44 7.50 -4.01
CA THR A 262 28.35 6.10 -3.54
C THR A 262 29.50 5.68 -2.63
N ASN A 263 30.71 6.20 -2.85
CA ASN A 263 31.88 5.89 -2.00
C ASN A 263 31.77 6.48 -0.58
N SER A 264 30.72 7.23 -0.26
CA SER A 264 30.53 7.89 1.05
C SER A 264 29.28 7.46 1.82
N LEU A 265 28.42 6.62 1.22
CA LEU A 265 27.15 6.23 1.84
C LEU A 265 27.30 4.97 2.69
N ALA A 266 26.76 5.04 3.91
CA ALA A 266 26.71 3.92 4.83
C ALA A 266 25.31 3.80 5.45
N LEU A 267 24.87 2.56 5.64
CA LEU A 267 23.63 2.22 6.33
C LEU A 267 23.97 1.76 7.75
N GLU A 268 23.57 2.56 8.72
CA GLU A 268 23.73 2.26 10.14
C GLU A 268 22.43 1.63 10.65
N VAL A 269 22.52 0.45 11.27
CA VAL A 269 21.38 -0.32 11.80
C VAL A 269 21.59 -0.52 13.30
N MET A 270 20.67 0.00 14.10
CA MET A 270 20.64 -0.16 15.55
C MET A 270 19.37 -0.90 15.95
N ILE A 271 19.51 -1.91 16.82
CA ILE A 271 18.41 -2.74 17.31
C ILE A 271 18.39 -2.70 18.82
N LEU A 272 17.21 -2.41 19.35
CA LEU A 272 16.95 -2.37 20.79
C LEU A 272 15.96 -3.45 21.19
N ASP A 273 16.18 -4.05 22.35
CA ASP A 273 15.23 -4.96 22.99
C ASP A 273 14.03 -4.21 23.60
N ALA A 274 13.09 -4.96 24.19
CA ALA A 274 11.90 -4.37 24.83
C ALA A 274 12.23 -3.48 26.05
N GLN A 275 13.42 -3.61 26.63
CA GLN A 275 13.95 -2.79 27.72
C GLN A 275 14.78 -1.60 27.21
N LYS A 276 14.78 -1.36 25.89
CA LYS A 276 15.55 -0.32 25.20
C LYS A 276 17.07 -0.48 25.34
N GLN A 277 17.56 -1.69 25.60
CA GLN A 277 18.98 -2.00 25.57
C GLN A 277 19.41 -2.36 24.15
N GLU A 278 20.59 -1.89 23.75
CA GLU A 278 21.16 -2.21 22.45
C GLU A 278 21.59 -3.68 22.39
N VAL A 279 21.06 -4.40 21.41
CA VAL A 279 21.41 -5.81 21.14
C VAL A 279 22.22 -5.98 19.87
N LEU A 280 22.22 -4.97 18.99
CA LEU A 280 22.99 -4.95 17.75
C LEU A 280 23.19 -3.51 17.27
N HIS A 281 24.41 -3.20 16.88
CA HIS A 281 24.74 -1.99 16.13
C HIS A 281 25.73 -2.33 15.02
N ALA A 282 25.37 -2.03 13.79
CA ALA A 282 26.18 -2.33 12.61
C ALA A 282 26.19 -1.16 11.63
N THR A 283 27.31 -0.97 10.96
CA THR A 283 27.44 -0.03 9.83
C THR A 283 27.77 -0.84 8.58
N LEU A 284 26.96 -0.65 7.53
CA LEU A 284 26.99 -1.42 6.31
C LEU A 284 27.31 -0.50 5.13
N PRO A 285 28.20 -0.89 4.21
CA PRO A 285 28.40 -0.11 2.99
C PRO A 285 27.11 -0.14 2.13
N VAL A 286 26.80 0.99 1.50
CA VAL A 286 25.74 1.06 0.48
C VAL A 286 26.36 0.80 -0.89
N GLY A 287 25.83 -0.20 -1.61
CA GLY A 287 26.33 -0.54 -2.94
C GLY A 287 26.12 0.58 -3.96
N LYS A 288 26.85 0.54 -5.08
CA LYS A 288 26.72 1.54 -6.16
C LYS A 288 25.30 1.65 -6.73
N THR A 289 24.55 0.55 -6.71
CA THR A 289 23.15 0.48 -7.14
C THR A 289 22.16 0.98 -6.08
N GLY A 290 22.66 1.40 -4.91
CA GLY A 290 21.88 1.75 -3.74
C GLY A 290 21.32 0.56 -2.96
N GLU A 291 21.63 -0.66 -3.40
CA GLU A 291 21.20 -1.87 -2.71
C GLU A 291 22.21 -2.28 -1.62
N THR A 292 21.67 -2.63 -0.46
CA THR A 292 22.40 -3.26 0.64
C THR A 292 21.68 -4.57 0.98
N CYS A 293 22.40 -5.69 0.94
CA CYS A 293 21.88 -7.00 1.34
C CYS A 293 22.95 -7.70 2.19
N THR A 294 22.62 -7.98 3.45
CA THR A 294 23.57 -8.60 4.39
C THR A 294 22.86 -9.39 5.47
N GLU A 295 23.62 -10.16 6.23
CA GLU A 295 23.19 -10.89 7.41
C GLU A 295 23.92 -10.34 8.63
N LEU A 296 23.16 -10.02 9.67
CA LEU A 296 23.67 -9.61 10.98
C LEU A 296 23.29 -10.67 12.00
N ASN A 297 24.06 -10.82 13.07
CA ASN A 297 23.82 -11.83 14.08
C ASN A 297 23.49 -11.19 15.44
N VAL A 298 22.32 -11.52 15.98
CA VAL A 298 21.92 -11.20 17.35
C VAL A 298 22.12 -12.45 18.21
N SER A 299 22.96 -12.36 19.23
CA SER A 299 23.24 -13.47 20.12
C SER A 299 22.03 -13.76 21.02
N SER A 300 21.56 -15.01 21.02
CA SER A 300 20.49 -15.50 21.91
C SER A 300 19.21 -14.63 21.89
N PRO A 301 18.56 -14.43 20.73
CA PRO A 301 17.38 -13.59 20.65
C PRO A 301 16.20 -14.18 21.41
N CYS A 302 15.42 -13.33 22.09
CA CYS A 302 14.03 -13.62 22.40
C CYS A 302 13.26 -13.85 21.08
N LEU A 303 12.69 -15.04 20.93
CA LEU A 303 11.93 -15.43 19.74
C LEU A 303 10.49 -14.94 19.84
N TRP A 304 9.92 -14.56 18.70
CA TRP A 304 8.49 -14.26 18.62
C TRP A 304 7.67 -15.54 18.49
N SER A 305 6.58 -15.65 19.24
CA SER A 305 5.49 -16.58 18.97
C SER A 305 4.13 -15.93 19.26
N PRO A 306 3.00 -16.53 18.85
CA PRO A 306 1.67 -16.05 19.23
C PRO A 306 1.43 -16.03 20.75
N GLU A 307 2.04 -16.94 21.50
CA GLU A 307 1.92 -17.05 22.96
C GLU A 307 2.83 -16.06 23.69
N ASP A 308 3.97 -15.71 23.09
CA ASP A 308 4.94 -14.74 23.62
C ASP A 308 5.39 -13.79 22.50
N PRO A 309 4.57 -12.79 22.14
CA PRO A 309 4.89 -11.88 21.06
C PRO A 309 6.02 -10.94 21.48
N TYR A 310 7.16 -11.03 20.79
CA TYR A 310 8.34 -10.22 21.06
C TYR A 310 8.78 -9.45 19.81
N LEU A 311 8.89 -8.12 19.93
CA LEU A 311 9.36 -7.23 18.86
C LEU A 311 10.59 -6.45 19.33
N TYR A 312 11.58 -6.32 18.45
CA TYR A 312 12.73 -5.45 18.65
C TYR A 312 12.49 -4.14 17.92
N ALA A 313 12.80 -3.01 18.56
CA ALA A 313 12.79 -1.72 17.91
C ALA A 313 14.04 -1.59 17.04
N VAL A 314 13.88 -1.06 15.82
CA VAL A 314 15.00 -0.89 14.89
C VAL A 314 15.04 0.54 14.41
N THR A 315 16.20 1.19 14.54
CA THR A 315 16.49 2.47 13.90
C THR A 315 17.49 2.22 12.78
N VAL A 316 17.16 2.68 11.58
CA VAL A 316 18.05 2.63 10.43
C VAL A 316 18.38 4.06 10.00
N MET A 317 19.67 4.38 9.95
CA MET A 317 20.16 5.69 9.53
C MET A 317 20.96 5.55 8.24
N LEU A 318 20.64 6.36 7.24
CA LEU A 318 21.47 6.52 6.06
C LEU A 318 22.44 7.66 6.32
N ARG A 319 23.74 7.41 6.16
CA ARG A 319 24.81 8.39 6.39
C ARG A 319 25.53 8.73 5.10
N SER A 320 25.96 9.98 4.97
CA SER A 320 26.92 10.45 3.97
C SER A 320 28.11 11.04 4.69
N GLY A 321 29.21 10.28 4.77
CA GLY A 321 30.30 10.56 5.69
C GLY A 321 29.80 10.65 7.13
N ASP A 322 30.12 11.75 7.82
CA ASP A 322 29.74 11.97 9.22
C ASP A 322 28.31 12.49 9.40
N ALA A 323 27.63 12.90 8.32
CA ALA A 323 26.26 13.40 8.39
C ALA A 323 25.22 12.27 8.26
N VAL A 324 24.23 12.26 9.14
CA VAL A 324 23.01 11.46 8.96
C VAL A 324 22.10 12.20 7.99
N VAL A 325 21.73 11.57 6.87
CA VAL A 325 20.91 12.18 5.82
C VAL A 325 19.47 11.70 5.85
N ASP A 326 19.19 10.50 6.33
CA ASP A 326 17.83 9.95 6.49
C ASP A 326 17.76 9.03 7.72
N VAL A 327 16.61 8.98 8.37
CA VAL A 327 16.35 8.16 9.56
C VAL A 327 15.00 7.50 9.43
N VAL A 328 14.98 6.18 9.61
CA VAL A 328 13.78 5.36 9.55
C VAL A 328 13.63 4.58 10.86
N GLN A 329 12.44 4.63 11.43
CA GLN A 329 12.03 3.76 12.53
C GLN A 329 11.32 2.52 11.99
N SER A 330 11.65 1.36 12.54
CA SER A 330 11.12 0.06 12.13
C SER A 330 11.08 -0.88 13.33
N TYR A 331 10.71 -2.13 13.06
CA TYR A 331 10.78 -3.21 14.03
C TYR A 331 11.12 -4.51 13.33
N CYS A 332 11.68 -5.46 14.08
CA CYS A 332 11.87 -6.83 13.61
C CYS A 332 11.49 -7.85 14.68
N ALA A 333 11.38 -9.10 14.25
CA ALA A 333 11.09 -10.24 15.09
C ALA A 333 11.96 -11.41 14.62
N PHE A 334 12.37 -12.26 15.56
CA PHE A 334 13.12 -13.48 15.28
C PHE A 334 12.16 -14.67 15.36
N ARG A 335 11.90 -15.29 14.19
CA ARG A 335 11.08 -16.49 14.09
C ARG A 335 11.31 -17.21 12.77
N THR A 336 11.19 -18.53 12.79
CA THR A 336 11.22 -19.35 11.57
C THR A 336 9.88 -20.05 11.41
N VAL A 337 9.30 -19.93 10.21
CA VAL A 337 8.13 -20.71 9.79
C VAL A 337 8.57 -21.58 8.63
N GLU A 338 8.39 -22.88 8.78
CA GLU A 338 8.85 -23.87 7.80
C GLU A 338 7.86 -25.04 7.72
N VAL A 339 8.02 -25.87 6.67
CA VAL A 339 7.30 -27.14 6.55
C VAL A 339 8.32 -28.26 6.67
N THR A 340 8.18 -29.09 7.69
CA THR A 340 9.10 -30.19 8.00
C THR A 340 8.29 -31.48 8.19
N SER A 341 8.84 -32.63 7.79
CA SER A 341 8.20 -33.92 8.06
C SER A 341 8.24 -34.26 9.55
N ASP A 342 7.13 -34.78 10.08
CA ASP A 342 7.12 -35.43 11.38
C ASP A 342 7.81 -36.82 11.35
N ALA A 343 7.80 -37.52 12.48
CA ALA A 343 8.43 -38.84 12.61
C ALA A 343 7.88 -39.90 11.64
N GLU A 344 6.66 -39.72 11.14
CA GLU A 344 6.00 -40.60 10.17
C GLU A 344 6.17 -40.12 8.72
N GLY A 345 7.00 -39.09 8.49
CA GLY A 345 7.24 -38.51 7.18
C GLY A 345 6.18 -37.50 6.72
N ILE A 346 5.16 -37.18 7.54
CA ILE A 346 4.04 -36.32 7.14
C ILE A 346 4.46 -34.85 7.27
N PRO A 347 4.30 -34.01 6.23
CA PRO A 347 4.63 -32.60 6.30
C PRO A 347 3.75 -31.87 7.33
N ARG A 348 4.40 -31.16 8.26
CA ARG A 348 3.78 -30.30 9.27
C ARG A 348 4.32 -28.89 9.13
N VAL A 349 3.46 -27.90 9.41
CA VAL A 349 3.91 -26.52 9.63
C VAL A 349 4.64 -26.48 10.97
N HIS A 350 5.83 -25.89 10.98
CA HIS A 350 6.63 -25.67 12.19
C HIS A 350 6.78 -24.17 12.43
N LEU A 351 6.68 -23.76 13.69
CA LEU A 351 7.07 -22.45 14.19
C LEU A 351 8.23 -22.65 15.16
N ASN A 352 9.34 -21.98 14.89
CA ASN A 352 10.54 -22.02 15.72
C ASN A 352 11.04 -23.45 16.01
N GLY A 353 11.06 -24.28 14.96
CA GLY A 353 11.50 -25.68 15.02
C GLY A 353 10.49 -26.66 15.63
N LYS A 354 9.32 -26.20 16.10
CA LYS A 354 8.29 -27.04 16.72
C LYS A 354 7.04 -27.14 15.85
N PRO A 355 6.37 -28.31 15.77
CA PRO A 355 5.08 -28.43 15.08
C PRO A 355 4.07 -27.40 15.59
N PHE A 356 3.40 -26.71 14.68
CA PHE A 356 2.43 -25.68 14.98
C PHE A 356 1.11 -25.94 14.26
N PHE A 357 0.02 -26.05 15.03
CA PHE A 357 -1.31 -26.27 14.47
C PHE A 357 -1.97 -24.93 14.16
N VAL A 358 -2.09 -24.60 12.87
CA VAL A 358 -2.72 -23.35 12.41
C VAL A 358 -4.24 -23.49 12.52
N ARG A 359 -4.84 -22.73 13.44
CA ARG A 359 -6.29 -22.53 13.54
C ARG A 359 -6.59 -21.08 13.22
N GLY A 360 -7.35 -20.84 12.16
CA GLY A 360 -7.70 -19.49 11.71
C GLY A 360 -9.13 -19.39 11.20
N VAL A 361 -9.54 -18.16 10.90
CA VAL A 361 -10.76 -17.83 10.16
C VAL A 361 -10.37 -17.21 8.83
N LEU A 362 -11.19 -17.42 7.79
CA LEU A 362 -11.02 -16.70 6.54
C LEU A 362 -11.61 -15.30 6.71
N ASP A 363 -10.73 -14.31 6.83
CA ASP A 363 -11.11 -12.91 6.78
C ASP A 363 -10.99 -12.40 5.33
N GLN A 364 -12.02 -11.73 4.83
CA GLN A 364 -12.06 -11.13 3.49
C GLN A 364 -12.15 -9.60 3.54
N GLY A 365 -12.09 -8.99 4.73
CA GLY A 365 -12.03 -7.54 4.88
C GLY A 365 -13.26 -6.77 4.37
N TYR A 366 -14.43 -7.42 4.33
CA TYR A 366 -15.67 -6.79 3.87
C TYR A 366 -16.51 -6.31 5.06
N TRP A 367 -16.66 -4.99 5.18
CA TRP A 367 -17.57 -4.34 6.13
C TRP A 367 -18.81 -3.83 5.39
N PRO A 368 -20.00 -3.87 6.02
CA PRO A 368 -21.24 -3.49 5.35
C PRO A 368 -21.35 -1.98 5.06
N ASP A 369 -20.69 -1.15 5.86
CA ASP A 369 -20.67 0.30 5.80
C ASP A 369 -19.45 0.88 5.06
N GLY A 370 -18.31 0.19 5.08
CA GLY A 370 -17.11 0.56 4.32
C GLY A 370 -15.81 0.18 5.00
#